data_AF-A0A8H6RQM4-F1
#
_entry.id   AF-A0A8H6RQM4-F1
#
_cell.length_a   1.000
_cell.length_b   1.000
_cell.length_c   1.000
_cell.angle_alpha   90.00
_cell.angle_beta   90.00
_cell.angle_gamma   90.00
#
_symmetry.space_group_name_H-M   'P 1'
#
loop_
_entity.id
_entity.type
_entity.pdbx_description
1 polymer ?
#
loop_
_entity_poly.entity_id
_entity_poly.type
_entity_poly.pdbx_seq_one_letter_code
_entity_poly.pdbx_strand_id
1 'polypeptide(L)'
;MAVQQPPRRPVVGSLAGMAMAKNIGRRQCSRIVPMKVLCFGLSRTGTSSLRQALLDLGYNDVYHFASCLNENPKDAEMWLEAIDGKCGKGKPFTRRDWDQLLGHCMAVTDTPVVWFHRELLEAYPEAKVILTLRDSPEQWWQSQMNTLIKYMSSMTFPAPGIWTSLVGIFGPPKRTIDKLSAEISLNYAMYQDLLRDSQTGTRDAQKFYVDHAEDVKTLVPKERLLVMNVKDGWKPLCAFLEKDVPPWDFPRANSGEEFLENAADITHGDMAPQVFGPHPTPAIFARKWMSKLEPPFKEQDSYDSSEVTIFCNRTLDLVLAFNADAAALGMTSEIMPPEHAANLPGPMKNPFEVAQQRIIGANTIMINWIRLRDGEIIGGERWQDMDSAYRTKVNAILLKVDEAVDAGLWKLELDQGFVQQMMMHAPSVQNVNNMGVSIAARQYAIANDLAKSKSNCKTKSGEARKGVPKWF
;
A
#
# COMPACT_ATOMS: atom_id res chain seq x y z
N MET A 1 13.98 -5.88 30.05
CA MET A 1 13.05 -5.66 28.91
C MET A 1 13.69 -6.27 27.68
N ALA A 2 12.96 -7.05 26.88
CA ALA A 2 13.49 -7.56 25.62
C ALA A 2 13.78 -6.37 24.70
N VAL A 3 15.00 -6.25 24.19
CA VAL A 3 15.36 -5.20 23.22
C VAL A 3 14.62 -5.52 21.93
N GLN A 4 13.65 -4.68 21.56
CA GLN A 4 12.89 -4.85 20.32
C GLN A 4 13.63 -4.21 19.15
N GLN A 5 13.53 -4.86 17.98
CA GLN A 5 14.05 -4.30 16.74
C GLN A 5 13.30 -3.00 16.40
N PRO A 6 14.01 -1.90 16.07
CA PRO A 6 13.39 -0.66 15.64
C PRO A 6 12.54 -0.86 14.37
N PRO A 7 11.45 -0.09 14.20
CA PRO A 7 10.65 -0.18 12.98
C PRO A 7 11.49 0.16 11.74
N ARG A 8 11.20 -0.52 10.63
CA ARG A 8 11.83 -0.24 9.34
C ARG A 8 11.40 1.13 8.84
N ARG A 9 12.37 1.92 8.39
CA ARG A 9 12.12 3.21 7.77
C ARG A 9 11.67 3.03 6.32
N PRO A 10 10.67 3.80 5.83
CA PRO A 10 10.26 3.76 4.44
C PRO A 10 11.42 3.95 3.46
N VAL A 11 11.43 3.15 2.40
CA VAL A 11 12.43 3.21 1.32
C VAL A 11 11.96 4.09 0.17
N VAL A 12 12.84 4.35 -0.80
CA VAL A 12 12.57 5.15 -1.99
C VAL A 12 11.27 4.70 -2.65
N GLY A 13 10.35 5.64 -2.89
CA GLY A 13 9.10 5.39 -3.57
C GLY A 13 7.97 4.82 -2.70
N SER A 14 8.23 4.48 -1.43
CA SER A 14 7.19 4.01 -0.51
C SER A 14 6.10 5.07 -0.27
N LEU A 15 4.85 4.71 -0.54
CA LEU A 15 3.67 5.57 -0.29
C LEU A 15 3.56 6.02 1.17
N ALA A 16 3.86 5.14 2.13
CA ALA A 16 3.85 5.46 3.56
C ALA A 16 4.84 6.57 3.90
N GLY A 17 6.01 6.58 3.24
CA GLY A 17 6.99 7.66 3.40
C GLY A 17 6.48 8.98 2.82
N MET A 18 5.87 8.95 1.64
CA MET A 18 5.36 10.17 0.97
C MET A 18 4.20 10.81 1.73
N ALA A 19 3.32 9.99 2.34
CA ALA A 19 2.19 10.48 3.14
C ALA A 19 2.62 11.27 4.39
N MET A 20 3.88 11.14 4.83
CA MET A 20 4.44 11.80 6.01
C MET A 20 5.42 12.93 5.68
N ALA A 21 5.39 13.46 4.45
CA ALA A 21 6.29 14.52 4.00
C ALA A 21 6.16 15.80 4.85
N LYS A 22 7.29 16.34 5.33
CA LYS A 22 7.32 17.47 6.30
C LYS A 22 7.52 18.86 5.68
N ASN A 23 8.02 18.96 4.45
CA ASN A 23 8.30 20.21 3.70
C ASN A 23 9.04 21.32 4.50
N ILE A 24 10.00 20.93 5.33
CA ILE A 24 10.89 21.79 6.11
C ILE A 24 11.80 22.60 5.19
N GLY A 25 11.85 23.92 5.38
CA GLY A 25 12.78 24.81 4.69
C GLY A 25 14.15 24.84 5.38
N ARG A 26 15.17 24.22 4.76
CA ARG A 26 16.50 24.02 5.36
C ARG A 26 17.39 25.25 5.44
N ARG A 27 17.09 26.31 4.70
CA ARG A 27 17.92 27.53 4.61
C ARG A 27 18.17 28.26 5.93
N GLN A 28 17.30 28.06 6.92
CA GLN A 28 17.42 28.65 8.25
C GLN A 28 17.89 27.64 9.31
N CYS A 29 18.08 26.37 8.91
CA CYS A 29 18.57 25.34 9.82
C CYS A 29 20.07 25.52 10.09
N SER A 30 20.57 24.80 11.07
CA SER A 30 22.00 24.65 11.35
C SER A 30 22.28 23.23 11.80
N ARG A 31 23.55 22.87 11.91
CA ARG A 31 23.94 21.56 12.43
C ARG A 31 23.61 21.44 13.91
N ILE A 32 22.79 20.45 14.25
CA ILE A 32 22.38 20.11 15.62
C ILE A 32 22.95 18.77 16.10
N VAL A 33 23.49 17.96 15.17
CA VAL A 33 24.18 16.71 15.47
C VAL A 33 25.46 16.60 14.63
N PRO A 34 26.56 16.03 15.15
CA PRO A 34 27.81 15.91 14.39
C PRO A 34 27.64 15.00 13.17
N MET A 35 28.29 15.34 12.05
CA MET A 35 28.42 14.43 10.92
C MET A 35 29.44 13.35 11.30
N LYS A 36 28.97 12.11 11.52
CA LYS A 36 29.82 11.00 11.96
C LYS A 36 30.21 10.07 10.83
N VAL A 37 29.33 9.85 9.86
CA VAL A 37 29.55 8.87 8.79
C VAL A 37 29.13 9.41 7.42
N LEU A 38 30.03 9.31 6.44
CA LEU A 38 29.77 9.57 5.03
C LEU A 38 29.74 8.25 4.28
N CYS A 39 28.60 7.89 3.69
CA CYS A 39 28.50 6.67 2.89
C CYS A 39 28.52 7.02 1.40
N PHE A 40 29.60 6.64 0.72
CA PHE A 40 29.83 6.94 -0.70
C PHE A 40 29.66 5.73 -1.61
N GLY A 41 28.89 4.74 -1.18
CA GLY A 41 28.39 3.72 -2.09
C GLY A 41 27.38 4.29 -3.07
N LEU A 42 27.49 3.90 -4.34
CA LEU A 42 26.54 4.30 -5.38
C LEU A 42 25.15 3.69 -5.10
N SER A 43 24.11 4.27 -5.71
CA SER A 43 22.76 3.70 -5.63
C SER A 43 22.76 2.23 -6.07
N ARG A 44 21.89 1.43 -5.44
CA ARG A 44 21.78 -0.04 -5.63
C ARG A 44 23.00 -0.87 -5.16
N THR A 45 23.85 -0.31 -4.29
CA THR A 45 24.89 -1.06 -3.54
C THR A 45 24.48 -1.47 -2.11
N GLY A 46 23.19 -1.33 -1.77
CA GLY A 46 22.67 -1.61 -0.42
C GLY A 46 22.54 -0.38 0.48
N THR A 47 22.50 0.83 -0.10
CA THR A 47 22.40 2.10 0.64
C THR A 47 21.18 2.19 1.57
N SER A 48 20.02 1.67 1.17
CA SER A 48 18.82 1.65 2.03
C SER A 48 18.95 0.68 3.21
N SER A 49 19.58 -0.47 3.00
CA SER A 49 19.95 -1.40 4.08
C SER A 49 20.94 -0.78 5.06
N LEU A 50 21.98 -0.11 4.55
CA LEU A 50 22.95 0.60 5.38
C LEU A 50 22.32 1.75 6.15
N ARG A 51 21.40 2.50 5.53
CA ARG A 51 20.62 3.56 6.18
C ARG A 51 19.89 3.01 7.41
N GLN A 52 19.17 1.90 7.25
CA GLN A 52 18.50 1.26 8.38
C GLN A 52 19.50 0.75 9.42
N ALA A 53 20.63 0.18 8.99
CA ALA A 53 21.62 -0.35 9.91
C ALA A 53 22.22 0.75 10.81
N LEU A 54 22.49 1.93 10.25
CA LEU A 54 22.98 3.08 11.01
C LEU A 54 21.90 3.60 11.98
N LEU A 55 20.62 3.62 11.59
CA LEU A 55 19.52 3.97 12.49
C LEU A 55 19.40 2.98 13.67
N ASP A 56 19.49 1.68 13.38
CA ASP A 56 19.49 0.62 14.37
C ASP A 56 20.67 0.74 15.37
N LEU A 57 21.81 1.32 14.93
CA LEU A 57 22.98 1.62 15.78
C LEU A 57 22.85 2.95 16.56
N GLY A 58 21.68 3.59 16.54
CA GLY A 58 21.38 4.79 17.32
C GLY A 58 21.88 6.09 16.69
N TYR A 59 22.09 6.13 15.37
CA TYR A 59 22.34 7.39 14.67
C TYR A 59 21.04 8.20 14.61
N ASN A 60 21.11 9.49 14.99
CA ASN A 60 19.92 10.35 15.11
C ASN A 60 19.08 10.40 13.82
N ASP A 61 19.72 10.67 12.70
CA ASP A 61 19.12 10.56 11.38
C ASP A 61 20.19 10.19 10.34
N VAL A 62 19.75 9.56 9.25
CA VAL A 62 20.58 9.10 8.14
C VAL A 62 19.95 9.51 6.83
N TYR A 63 20.57 10.48 6.15
CA TYR A 63 20.09 11.02 4.88
C TYR A 63 20.20 9.99 3.76
N HIS A 64 19.23 9.98 2.85
CA HIS A 64 19.17 9.10 1.68
C HIS A 64 18.36 9.80 0.57
N PHE A 65 18.37 9.31 -0.66
CA PHE A 65 17.43 9.78 -1.70
C PHE A 65 15.96 9.75 -1.23
N ALA A 66 15.57 8.78 -0.39
CA ALA A 66 14.23 8.72 0.20
C ALA A 66 13.92 9.93 1.10
N SER A 67 14.94 10.58 1.66
CA SER A 67 14.76 11.80 2.45
C SER A 67 14.28 12.97 1.57
N CYS A 68 14.90 13.23 0.42
CA CYS A 68 14.42 14.28 -0.49
C CYS A 68 13.26 13.83 -1.37
N LEU A 69 13.04 12.54 -1.59
CA LEU A 69 11.89 12.07 -2.39
C LEU A 69 10.60 11.98 -1.57
N ASN A 70 10.67 11.34 -0.39
CA ASN A 70 9.49 10.98 0.40
C ASN A 70 9.32 11.87 1.63
N GLU A 71 10.39 12.09 2.41
CA GLU A 71 10.29 12.61 3.77
C GLU A 71 10.29 14.14 3.81
N ASN A 72 11.07 14.78 2.95
CA ASN A 72 11.19 16.23 2.84
C ASN A 72 11.48 16.69 1.40
N PRO A 73 10.49 16.68 0.49
CA PRO A 73 10.64 17.14 -0.90
C PRO A 73 11.26 18.53 -1.08
N LYS A 74 11.07 19.41 -0.10
CA LYS A 74 11.65 20.75 -0.10
C LYS A 74 13.19 20.78 -0.03
N ASP A 75 13.83 19.71 0.42
CA ASP A 75 15.30 19.59 0.34
C ASP A 75 15.80 19.68 -1.11
N ALA A 76 14.95 19.34 -2.10
CA ALA A 76 15.30 19.41 -3.51
C ALA A 76 15.71 20.83 -3.96
N GLU A 77 15.20 21.88 -3.31
CA GLU A 77 15.59 23.26 -3.62
C GLU A 77 17.09 23.50 -3.38
N MET A 78 17.61 23.04 -2.24
CA MET A 78 19.03 23.21 -1.90
C MET A 78 19.92 22.22 -2.66
N TRP A 79 19.43 21.01 -2.97
CA TRP A 79 20.17 20.10 -3.84
C TRP A 79 20.34 20.64 -5.25
N LEU A 80 19.32 21.30 -5.82
CA LEU A 80 19.42 21.97 -7.12
C LEU A 80 20.50 23.07 -7.09
N GLU A 81 20.55 23.89 -6.04
CA GLU A 81 21.59 24.91 -5.88
C GLU A 81 22.99 24.31 -5.74
N ALA A 82 23.12 23.20 -5.00
CA ALA A 82 24.39 22.49 -4.89
C ALA A 82 24.84 21.96 -6.26
N ILE A 83 23.91 21.43 -7.08
CA ILE A 83 24.18 20.98 -8.44
C ILE A 83 24.59 22.15 -9.34
N ASP A 84 23.89 23.28 -9.28
CA ASP A 84 24.26 24.49 -10.02
C ASP A 84 25.69 24.95 -9.64
N GLY A 85 26.02 24.95 -8.35
CA GLY A 85 27.38 25.22 -7.87
C GLY A 85 28.42 24.26 -8.43
N LYS A 86 28.15 22.94 -8.39
CA LYS A 86 29.04 21.90 -8.90
C LYS A 86 29.23 21.97 -10.43
N CYS A 87 28.19 22.35 -11.15
CA CYS A 87 28.19 22.51 -12.61
C CYS A 87 28.66 23.92 -13.06
N GLY A 88 29.17 24.76 -12.16
CA GLY A 88 29.71 26.08 -12.50
C GLY A 88 28.66 27.15 -12.86
N LYS A 89 27.37 26.88 -12.60
CA LYS A 89 26.24 27.81 -12.81
C LYS A 89 25.90 28.63 -11.55
N GLY A 90 26.44 28.25 -10.40
CA GLY A 90 26.20 28.87 -9.10
C GLY A 90 27.42 28.90 -8.20
N LYS A 91 27.22 29.24 -6.93
CA LYS A 91 28.30 29.20 -5.92
C LYS A 91 28.48 27.77 -5.41
N PRO A 92 29.72 27.24 -5.30
CA PRO A 92 29.97 25.98 -4.64
C PRO A 92 29.43 25.98 -3.21
N PHE A 93 28.82 24.86 -2.79
CA PHE A 93 28.34 24.70 -1.42
C PHE A 93 29.52 24.67 -0.44
N THR A 94 29.40 25.44 0.63
CA THR A 94 30.34 25.44 1.76
C THR A 94 29.85 24.50 2.86
N ARG A 95 30.71 24.24 3.87
CA ARG A 95 30.30 23.50 5.08
C ARG A 95 29.04 24.07 5.73
N ARG A 96 28.87 25.39 5.73
CA ARG A 96 27.68 26.07 6.27
C ARG A 96 26.41 25.67 5.52
N ASP A 97 26.46 25.56 4.20
CA ASP A 97 25.30 25.19 3.37
C ASP A 97 24.98 23.69 3.53
N TRP A 98 26.01 22.85 3.67
CA TRP A 98 25.84 21.44 4.05
C TRP A 98 25.24 21.28 5.45
N ASP A 99 25.66 22.11 6.42
CA ASP A 99 25.12 22.11 7.78
C ASP A 99 23.64 22.53 7.81
N GLN A 100 23.23 23.44 6.92
CA GLN A 100 21.83 23.80 6.74
C GLN A 100 20.99 22.61 6.24
N LEU A 101 21.46 21.94 5.17
CA LEU A 101 20.73 20.85 4.53
C LEU A 101 20.74 19.56 5.36
N LEU A 102 21.90 19.19 5.90
CA LEU A 102 22.18 17.87 6.49
C LEU A 102 22.43 17.93 8.00
N GLY A 103 22.22 19.09 8.63
CA GLY A 103 22.59 19.35 10.02
C GLY A 103 21.87 18.51 11.09
N HIS A 104 20.75 17.89 10.70
CA HIS A 104 19.96 16.99 11.53
C HIS A 104 20.37 15.52 11.38
N CYS A 105 21.24 15.21 10.39
CA CYS A 105 21.71 13.87 10.10
C CYS A 105 23.12 13.65 10.67
N MET A 106 23.30 12.52 11.35
CA MET A 106 24.62 12.04 11.77
C MET A 106 25.32 11.24 10.67
N ALA A 107 24.57 10.77 9.68
CA ALA A 107 25.13 10.07 8.53
C ALA A 107 24.38 10.37 7.24
N VAL A 108 25.01 10.09 6.10
CA VAL A 108 24.45 10.34 4.77
C VAL A 108 24.77 9.19 3.83
N THR A 109 23.85 8.89 2.91
CA THR A 109 23.91 7.78 1.97
C THR A 109 23.29 8.17 0.62
N ASP A 110 23.60 7.40 -0.42
CA ASP A 110 22.91 7.41 -1.72
C ASP A 110 23.04 8.72 -2.54
N THR A 111 22.41 8.77 -3.70
CA THR A 111 22.24 10.01 -4.48
C THR A 111 21.27 10.95 -3.75
N PRO A 112 21.44 12.29 -3.77
CA PRO A 112 22.48 13.06 -4.45
C PRO A 112 23.83 13.12 -3.70
N VAL A 113 23.86 12.75 -2.43
CA VAL A 113 25.04 12.86 -1.53
C VAL A 113 26.31 12.32 -2.18
N VAL A 114 26.28 11.10 -2.74
CA VAL A 114 27.47 10.45 -3.32
C VAL A 114 28.09 11.22 -4.49
N TRP A 115 27.30 12.02 -5.21
CA TRP A 115 27.82 12.87 -6.29
C TRP A 115 28.71 14.01 -5.77
N PHE A 116 28.52 14.41 -4.52
CA PHE A 116 29.29 15.44 -3.82
C PHE A 116 30.35 14.85 -2.87
N HIS A 117 30.83 13.63 -3.11
CA HIS A 117 31.74 12.96 -2.19
C HIS A 117 33.02 13.75 -1.90
N ARG A 118 33.59 14.46 -2.88
CA ARG A 118 34.78 15.30 -2.69
C ARG A 118 34.49 16.50 -1.80
N GLU A 119 33.42 17.23 -2.10
CA GLU A 119 32.99 18.40 -1.35
C GLU A 119 32.60 18.05 0.09
N LEU A 120 31.98 16.89 0.30
CA LEU A 120 31.63 16.38 1.62
C LEU A 120 32.83 15.86 2.40
N LEU A 121 33.84 15.29 1.73
CA LEU A 121 35.11 14.93 2.38
C LEU A 121 35.88 16.16 2.85
N GLU A 122 35.88 17.24 2.06
CA GLU A 122 36.47 18.53 2.43
C GLU A 122 35.69 19.19 3.58
N ALA A 123 34.36 19.16 3.54
CA ALA A 123 33.53 19.76 4.56
C ALA A 123 33.55 18.99 5.91
N TYR A 124 33.76 17.68 5.88
CA TYR A 124 33.74 16.81 7.08
C TYR A 124 34.96 15.87 7.12
N PRO A 125 36.18 16.41 7.28
CA PRO A 125 37.41 15.60 7.36
C PRO A 125 37.45 14.69 8.59
N GLU A 126 36.61 14.94 9.59
CA GLU A 126 36.48 14.16 10.82
C GLU A 126 35.61 12.89 10.68
N ALA A 127 34.72 12.84 9.67
CA ALA A 127 33.72 11.77 9.58
C ALA A 127 34.33 10.45 9.07
N LYS A 128 33.91 9.31 9.64
CA LYS A 128 34.25 7.98 9.09
C LYS A 128 33.58 7.80 7.71
N VAL A 129 34.21 7.05 6.81
CA VAL A 129 33.69 6.82 5.45
C VAL A 129 33.36 5.34 5.26
N ILE A 130 32.19 5.07 4.69
CA ILE A 130 31.79 3.73 4.29
C ILE A 130 31.57 3.70 2.78
N LEU A 131 32.25 2.80 2.09
CA LEU A 131 32.06 2.52 0.66
C LEU A 131 31.38 1.16 0.51
N THR A 132 30.08 1.16 0.19
CA THR A 132 29.36 -0.07 -0.11
C THR A 132 29.57 -0.50 -1.56
N LEU A 133 29.98 -1.75 -1.75
CA LEU A 133 30.19 -2.39 -3.05
C LEU A 133 29.31 -3.64 -3.20
N ARG A 134 29.14 -4.11 -4.43
CA ARG A 134 28.56 -5.42 -4.74
C ARG A 134 29.67 -6.40 -5.10
N ASP A 135 29.32 -7.67 -5.29
CA ASP A 135 30.29 -8.71 -5.62
C ASP A 135 31.02 -8.43 -6.96
N SER A 136 30.38 -7.70 -7.89
CA SER A 136 30.99 -7.26 -9.14
C SER A 136 30.34 -6.00 -9.73
N PRO A 137 31.05 -5.26 -10.60
CA PRO A 137 30.48 -4.15 -11.38
C PRO A 137 29.27 -4.59 -12.23
N GLU A 138 29.34 -5.79 -12.81
CA GLU A 138 28.23 -6.39 -13.59
C GLU A 138 26.96 -6.54 -12.75
N GLN A 139 27.06 -7.07 -11.52
CA GLN A 139 25.89 -7.23 -10.65
C GLN A 139 25.27 -5.87 -10.27
N TRP A 140 26.10 -4.84 -10.07
CA TRP A 140 25.61 -3.49 -9.82
C TRP A 140 24.88 -2.94 -11.05
N TRP A 141 25.49 -3.07 -12.23
CA TRP A 141 24.91 -2.63 -13.50
C TRP A 141 23.57 -3.31 -13.78
N GLN A 142 23.50 -4.64 -13.65
CA GLN A 142 22.25 -5.39 -13.80
C GLN A 142 21.18 -4.92 -12.82
N SER A 143 21.57 -4.62 -11.58
CA SER A 143 20.64 -4.08 -10.59
C SER A 143 20.09 -2.71 -11.00
N GLN A 144 20.91 -1.84 -11.59
CA GLN A 144 20.45 -0.53 -12.09
C GLN A 144 19.52 -0.70 -13.31
N MET A 145 19.91 -1.54 -14.27
CA MET A 145 19.13 -1.84 -15.47
C MET A 145 17.73 -2.36 -15.13
N ASN A 146 17.66 -3.31 -14.20
CA ASN A 146 16.39 -3.96 -13.83
C ASN A 146 15.50 -3.13 -12.89
N THR A 147 15.96 -1.96 -12.42
CA THR A 147 15.20 -1.12 -11.49
C THR A 147 15.05 0.29 -12.02
N LEU A 148 15.94 1.19 -11.63
CA LEU A 148 15.91 2.62 -11.93
C LEU A 148 15.83 2.91 -13.42
N ILE A 149 16.63 2.22 -14.25
CA ILE A 149 16.66 2.46 -15.69
C ILE A 149 15.39 1.92 -16.35
N LYS A 150 14.96 0.72 -16.00
CA LYS A 150 13.67 0.17 -16.43
C LYS A 150 12.51 1.13 -16.09
N TYR A 151 12.52 1.71 -14.90
CA TYR A 151 11.55 2.71 -14.47
C TYR A 151 11.62 4.00 -15.29
N MET A 152 12.81 4.59 -15.43
CA MET A 152 13.00 5.82 -16.22
C MET A 152 12.55 5.61 -17.67
N SER A 153 12.99 4.53 -18.32
CA SER A 153 12.58 4.18 -19.69
C SER A 153 11.07 3.95 -19.83
N SER A 154 10.39 3.48 -18.78
CA SER A 154 8.92 3.32 -18.78
C SER A 154 8.16 4.65 -18.68
N MET A 155 8.75 5.68 -18.07
CA MET A 155 8.16 7.02 -17.99
C MET A 155 8.36 7.83 -19.29
N THR A 156 9.39 7.51 -20.09
CA THR A 156 9.74 8.25 -21.31
C THR A 156 8.96 7.82 -22.56
N PHE A 157 8.14 6.74 -22.51
CA PHE A 157 7.39 6.23 -23.66
C PHE A 157 5.88 6.08 -23.36
N PRO A 158 5.03 6.82 -24.09
CA PRO A 158 4.27 6.19 -25.16
C PRO A 158 4.50 6.92 -26.50
N ALA A 159 5.08 6.20 -27.47
CA ALA A 159 5.37 6.62 -28.86
C ALA A 159 6.35 7.82 -29.07
N PRO A 160 7.28 7.73 -30.04
CA PRO A 160 8.23 8.79 -30.33
C PRO A 160 7.57 9.94 -31.11
N GLY A 161 7.72 11.18 -30.63
CA GLY A 161 7.84 12.35 -31.50
C GLY A 161 6.88 13.54 -31.32
N ILE A 162 5.74 13.41 -30.64
CA ILE A 162 4.75 14.52 -30.56
C ILE A 162 4.22 14.77 -29.14
N TRP A 163 4.04 13.73 -28.32
CA TRP A 163 3.41 13.86 -26.99
C TRP A 163 4.36 14.39 -25.91
N THR A 164 5.65 14.05 -25.99
CA THR A 164 6.70 14.52 -25.06
C THR A 164 6.87 16.04 -25.07
N SER A 165 6.67 16.69 -26.23
CA SER A 165 6.77 18.15 -26.37
C SER A 165 5.53 18.88 -25.81
N LEU A 166 4.33 18.29 -25.92
CA LEU A 166 3.08 18.92 -25.46
C LEU A 166 2.86 18.77 -23.94
N VAL A 167 3.27 17.65 -23.34
CA VAL A 167 3.25 17.47 -21.87
C VAL A 167 4.25 18.40 -21.17
N GLY A 168 5.36 18.74 -21.82
CA GLY A 168 6.31 19.74 -21.32
C GLY A 168 5.78 21.19 -21.35
N ILE A 169 4.81 21.50 -22.23
CA ILE A 169 4.25 22.84 -22.44
C ILE A 169 2.93 23.05 -21.66
N PHE A 170 2.10 22.00 -21.52
CA PHE A 170 0.76 22.09 -20.92
C PHE A 170 0.53 21.17 -19.70
N GLY A 171 1.54 20.41 -19.27
CA GLY A 171 1.45 19.58 -18.06
C GLY A 171 1.48 20.40 -16.76
N PRO A 172 0.92 19.87 -15.65
CA PRO A 172 0.95 20.56 -14.35
C PRO A 172 2.40 20.89 -13.94
N PRO A 173 2.65 22.00 -13.23
CA PRO A 173 3.99 22.49 -12.96
C PRO A 173 4.87 21.41 -12.31
N LYS A 174 6.01 21.09 -12.96
CA LYS A 174 6.98 20.06 -12.54
C LYS A 174 7.45 20.34 -11.11
N ARG A 175 7.24 19.38 -10.18
CA ARG A 175 7.62 19.53 -8.76
C ARG A 175 9.13 19.75 -8.66
N THR A 176 9.60 20.42 -7.62
CA THR A 176 11.05 20.66 -7.41
C THR A 176 11.85 19.35 -7.38
N ILE A 177 11.24 18.26 -6.87
CA ILE A 177 11.85 16.93 -6.84
C ILE A 177 11.97 16.29 -8.25
N ASP A 178 11.05 16.59 -9.16
CA ASP A 178 11.11 16.13 -10.56
C ASP A 178 12.25 16.86 -11.29
N LYS A 179 12.42 18.16 -11.02
CA LYS A 179 13.55 18.94 -11.52
C LYS A 179 14.88 18.39 -10.99
N LEU A 180 14.97 18.10 -9.70
CA LEU A 180 16.17 17.49 -9.11
C LEU A 180 16.51 16.16 -9.80
N SER A 181 15.51 15.30 -9.98
CA SER A 181 15.69 14.01 -10.63
C SER A 181 16.17 14.16 -12.08
N ALA A 182 15.61 15.13 -12.83
CA ALA A 182 16.06 15.45 -14.18
C ALA A 182 17.50 15.99 -14.19
N GLU A 183 17.86 16.94 -13.32
CA GLU A 183 19.22 17.49 -13.27
C GLU A 183 20.26 16.43 -12.90
N ILE A 184 19.94 15.51 -11.98
CA ILE A 184 20.80 14.35 -11.67
C ILE A 184 21.00 13.50 -12.92
N SER A 185 19.92 13.10 -13.59
CA SER A 185 19.99 12.24 -14.77
C SER A 185 20.75 12.89 -15.93
N LEU A 186 20.63 14.21 -16.09
CA LEU A 186 21.23 14.96 -17.20
C LEU A 186 22.68 15.37 -16.95
N ASN A 187 23.12 15.53 -15.70
CA ASN A 187 24.44 16.10 -15.39
C ASN A 187 25.36 15.16 -14.60
N TYR A 188 24.83 14.09 -14.00
CA TYR A 188 25.68 13.12 -13.30
C TYR A 188 26.10 12.00 -14.25
N ALA A 189 27.41 11.93 -14.56
CA ALA A 189 28.00 10.98 -15.51
C ALA A 189 27.54 9.52 -15.30
N MET A 190 27.41 9.07 -14.06
CA MET A 190 26.88 7.74 -13.75
C MET A 190 25.52 7.47 -14.42
N TYR A 191 24.58 8.42 -14.32
CA TYR A 191 23.23 8.28 -14.89
C TYR A 191 23.25 8.45 -16.40
N GLN A 192 24.11 9.32 -16.94
CA GLN A 192 24.30 9.46 -18.39
C GLN A 192 24.80 8.15 -19.02
N ASP A 193 25.79 7.50 -18.39
CA ASP A 193 26.33 6.22 -18.85
C ASP A 193 25.28 5.10 -18.75
N LEU A 194 24.54 5.03 -17.65
CA LEU A 194 23.45 4.05 -17.50
C LEU A 194 22.34 4.25 -18.55
N LEU A 195 21.96 5.49 -18.83
CA LEU A 195 20.97 5.80 -19.87
C LEU A 195 21.49 5.42 -21.27
N ARG A 196 22.76 5.71 -21.56
CA ARG A 196 23.41 5.30 -22.81
C ARG A 196 23.42 3.78 -22.95
N ASP A 197 23.86 3.06 -21.92
CA ASP A 197 23.87 1.60 -21.87
C ASP A 197 22.50 1.00 -22.18
N SER A 198 21.42 1.62 -21.68
CA SER A 198 20.05 1.18 -21.94
C SER A 198 19.59 1.36 -23.40
N GLN A 199 20.17 2.32 -24.12
CA GLN A 199 19.79 2.69 -25.48
C GLN A 199 20.64 1.97 -26.53
N THR A 200 21.92 1.75 -26.24
CA THR A 200 22.91 1.23 -27.19
C THR A 200 23.31 -0.22 -26.90
N GLY A 201 23.03 -0.73 -25.70
CA GLY A 201 23.51 -2.03 -25.24
C GLY A 201 24.97 -2.03 -24.77
N THR A 202 25.60 -0.85 -24.63
CA THR A 202 26.93 -0.73 -24.02
C THR A 202 26.90 -1.05 -22.52
N ARG A 203 28.07 -1.08 -21.89
CA ARG A 203 28.22 -1.33 -20.43
C ARG A 203 29.18 -0.31 -19.79
N ASP A 204 29.18 0.90 -20.30
CA ASP A 204 30.11 1.96 -19.91
C ASP A 204 29.98 2.32 -18.43
N ALA A 205 28.78 2.24 -17.87
CA ALA A 205 28.54 2.59 -16.47
C ALA A 205 29.31 1.68 -15.49
N GLN A 206 29.69 0.46 -15.90
CA GLN A 206 30.55 -0.40 -15.08
C GLN A 206 31.93 0.20 -14.86
N LYS A 207 32.46 0.91 -15.86
CA LYS A 207 33.71 1.64 -15.71
C LYS A 207 33.57 2.75 -14.68
N PHE A 208 32.49 3.53 -14.75
CA PHE A 208 32.18 4.56 -13.75
C PHE A 208 32.15 3.98 -12.33
N TYR A 209 31.49 2.82 -12.15
CA TYR A 209 31.43 2.13 -10.86
C TYR A 209 32.81 1.81 -10.28
N VAL A 210 33.71 1.28 -11.11
CA VAL A 210 35.08 0.95 -10.72
C VAL A 210 35.87 2.21 -10.41
N ASP A 211 35.83 3.20 -11.31
CA ASP A 211 36.56 4.46 -11.17
C ASP A 211 36.15 5.21 -9.88
N HIS A 212 34.84 5.27 -9.59
CA HIS A 212 34.32 5.89 -8.37
C HIS A 212 34.81 5.18 -7.10
N ALA A 213 34.83 3.85 -7.11
CA ALA A 213 35.31 3.09 -5.96
C ALA A 213 36.81 3.33 -5.71
N GLU A 214 37.62 3.37 -6.76
CA GLU A 214 39.05 3.67 -6.65
C GLU A 214 39.33 5.12 -6.26
N ASP A 215 38.51 6.06 -6.73
CA ASP A 215 38.62 7.46 -6.34
C ASP A 215 38.37 7.65 -4.84
N VAL A 216 37.29 7.07 -4.30
CA VAL A 216 37.00 7.10 -2.86
C VAL A 216 38.13 6.45 -2.05
N LYS A 217 38.65 5.29 -2.48
CA LYS A 217 39.77 4.62 -1.80
C LYS A 217 41.05 5.44 -1.82
N THR A 218 41.27 6.24 -2.87
CA THR A 218 42.44 7.10 -3.02
C THR A 218 42.35 8.34 -2.13
N LEU A 219 41.15 8.92 -2.02
CA LEU A 219 40.92 10.15 -1.27
C LEU A 219 40.84 9.96 0.25
N VAL A 220 40.51 8.75 0.73
CA VAL A 220 40.24 8.50 2.14
C VAL A 220 41.32 7.62 2.76
N PRO A 221 41.96 8.07 3.86
CA PRO A 221 42.90 7.23 4.62
C PRO A 221 42.26 5.91 5.07
N LYS A 222 43.03 4.82 5.02
CA LYS A 222 42.53 3.46 5.30
C LYS A 222 41.90 3.33 6.68
N GLU A 223 42.40 4.07 7.66
CA GLU A 223 41.94 4.06 9.06
C GLU A 223 40.55 4.68 9.20
N ARG A 224 40.15 5.51 8.23
CA ARG A 224 38.84 6.19 8.18
C ARG A 224 37.91 5.57 7.12
N LEU A 225 38.32 4.48 6.46
CA LEU A 225 37.56 3.88 5.36
C LEU A 225 37.17 2.43 5.68
N LEU A 226 35.87 2.15 5.64
CA LEU A 226 35.34 0.80 5.54
C LEU A 226 34.84 0.54 4.13
N VAL A 227 35.46 -0.42 3.44
CA VAL A 227 34.90 -1.00 2.21
C VAL A 227 34.14 -2.26 2.60
N MET A 228 32.85 -2.33 2.27
CA MET A 228 32.03 -3.48 2.65
C MET A 228 30.99 -3.85 1.59
N ASN A 229 30.59 -5.11 1.59
CA ASN A 229 29.34 -5.54 0.98
C ASN A 229 28.28 -5.64 2.09
N VAL A 230 27.05 -5.20 1.85
CA VAL A 230 25.99 -5.29 2.87
C VAL A 230 25.68 -6.75 3.28
N LYS A 231 26.05 -7.73 2.45
CA LYS A 231 25.99 -9.16 2.77
C LYS A 231 26.94 -9.56 3.91
N ASP A 232 27.98 -8.77 4.18
CA ASP A 232 28.94 -9.04 5.26
C ASP A 232 28.31 -8.81 6.65
N GLY A 233 27.16 -8.13 6.69
CA GLY A 233 26.33 -7.96 7.88
C GLY A 233 26.93 -7.05 8.95
N TRP A 234 26.55 -7.30 10.20
CA TRP A 234 26.86 -6.41 11.33
C TRP A 234 28.33 -6.36 11.70
N LYS A 235 29.05 -7.49 11.63
CA LYS A 235 30.40 -7.63 12.21
C LYS A 235 31.39 -6.56 11.72
N PRO A 236 31.63 -6.39 10.40
CA PRO A 236 32.58 -5.37 9.94
C PRO A 236 32.09 -3.94 10.22
N LEU A 237 30.78 -3.69 10.09
CA LEU A 237 30.19 -2.38 10.33
C LEU A 237 30.36 -1.95 11.80
N CYS A 238 30.00 -2.83 12.74
CA CYS A 238 30.04 -2.56 14.18
C CYS A 238 31.49 -2.43 14.67
N ALA A 239 32.41 -3.27 14.18
CA ALA A 239 33.83 -3.15 14.49
C ALA A 239 34.40 -1.80 14.04
N PHE A 240 34.11 -1.38 12.81
CA PHE A 240 34.57 -0.10 12.27
C PHE A 240 33.96 1.11 12.99
N LEU A 241 32.69 1.03 13.38
CA LEU A 241 31.98 2.12 14.06
C LEU A 241 32.14 2.11 15.58
N GLU A 242 32.83 1.11 16.14
CA GLU A 242 33.01 0.90 17.58
C GLU A 242 31.66 0.81 18.31
N LYS A 243 30.79 -0.07 17.81
CA LYS A 243 29.44 -0.34 18.33
C LYS A 243 29.25 -1.81 18.67
N ASP A 244 28.32 -2.09 19.56
CA ASP A 244 27.88 -3.46 19.84
C ASP A 244 27.02 -3.99 18.69
N VAL A 245 27.13 -5.29 18.41
CA VAL A 245 26.32 -5.97 17.40
C VAL A 245 24.88 -6.12 17.93
N PRO A 246 23.86 -5.62 17.20
CA PRO A 246 22.47 -5.81 17.60
C PRO A 246 22.04 -7.29 17.60
N PRO A 247 21.05 -7.68 18.42
CA PRO A 247 20.59 -9.07 18.50
C PRO A 247 19.67 -9.52 17.35
N TRP A 248 19.46 -8.68 16.33
CA TRP A 248 18.65 -8.99 15.15
C TRP A 248 19.48 -9.01 13.87
N ASP A 249 18.94 -9.62 12.81
CA ASP A 249 19.62 -9.73 11.52
C ASP A 249 19.87 -8.36 10.86
N PHE A 250 20.95 -8.31 10.07
CA PHE A 250 21.29 -7.11 9.31
C PHE A 250 20.14 -6.70 8.38
N PRO A 251 19.80 -5.42 8.28
CA PRO A 251 18.67 -4.97 7.48
C PRO A 251 18.75 -5.38 6.01
N ARG A 252 17.67 -5.97 5.49
CA ARG A 252 17.44 -6.14 4.05
C ARG A 252 16.27 -5.27 3.64
N ALA A 253 16.55 -4.22 2.88
CA ALA A 253 15.55 -3.25 2.43
C ALA A 253 15.80 -2.88 0.96
N ASN A 254 14.74 -2.46 0.26
CA ASN A 254 14.79 -1.96 -1.11
C ASN A 254 15.27 -3.02 -2.13
N SER A 255 14.65 -4.20 -2.10
CA SER A 255 14.90 -5.25 -3.09
C SER A 255 14.56 -4.76 -4.51
N GLY A 256 15.02 -5.47 -5.56
CA GLY A 256 14.66 -5.09 -6.93
C GLY A 256 13.16 -5.18 -7.20
N GLU A 257 12.50 -6.18 -6.62
CA GLU A 257 11.06 -6.40 -6.68
C GLU A 257 10.31 -5.31 -5.91
N GLU A 258 10.69 -5.06 -4.65
CA GLU A 258 10.11 -4.01 -3.80
C GLU A 258 10.24 -2.62 -4.44
N PHE A 259 11.35 -2.35 -5.13
CA PHE A 259 11.52 -1.11 -5.89
C PHE A 259 10.51 -1.01 -7.04
N LEU A 260 10.32 -2.08 -7.82
CA LEU A 260 9.40 -2.10 -8.95
C LEU A 260 7.93 -2.03 -8.49
N GLU A 261 7.60 -2.64 -7.36
CA GLU A 261 6.29 -2.50 -6.71
C GLU A 261 6.02 -1.05 -6.31
N ASN A 262 6.94 -0.44 -5.56
CA ASN A 262 6.82 0.98 -5.19
C ASN A 262 6.75 1.91 -6.42
N ALA A 263 7.53 1.61 -7.46
CA ALA A 263 7.52 2.36 -8.71
C ALA A 263 6.20 2.20 -9.47
N ALA A 264 5.66 0.99 -9.53
CA ALA A 264 4.37 0.69 -10.12
C ALA A 264 3.24 1.39 -9.35
N ASP A 265 3.32 1.45 -8.03
CA ASP A 265 2.37 2.20 -7.21
C ASP A 265 2.41 3.72 -7.52
N ILE A 266 3.58 4.25 -7.88
CA ILE A 266 3.73 5.65 -8.31
C ILE A 266 3.22 5.88 -9.74
N THR A 267 3.46 4.96 -10.68
CA THR A 267 3.10 5.12 -12.11
C THR A 267 1.70 4.64 -12.47
N HIS A 268 1.16 3.67 -11.75
CA HIS A 268 -0.20 3.14 -11.93
C HIS A 268 -1.17 3.62 -10.85
N GLY A 269 -0.68 4.35 -9.84
CA GLY A 269 -1.51 5.20 -9.00
C GLY A 269 -1.87 6.47 -9.75
N ASP A 270 -3.17 6.81 -9.79
CA ASP A 270 -3.72 8.03 -10.38
C ASP A 270 -3.10 9.30 -9.77
N MET A 271 -1.94 9.71 -10.28
CA MET A 271 -1.35 11.03 -10.03
C MET A 271 -1.01 11.73 -11.35
N ALA A 272 -2.02 11.84 -12.20
CA ALA A 272 -2.32 13.13 -12.84
C ALA A 272 -3.44 13.79 -12.01
N PRO A 273 -3.34 15.11 -11.84
CA PRO A 273 -3.17 15.81 -10.57
C PRO A 273 -4.45 15.80 -9.72
N GLN A 274 -4.35 15.50 -8.42
CA GLN A 274 -4.50 16.40 -7.27
C GLN A 274 -3.79 15.66 -6.12
N VAL A 275 -2.97 16.31 -5.28
CA VAL A 275 -3.31 16.54 -3.86
C VAL A 275 -4.21 15.42 -3.29
N PHE A 276 -3.88 14.85 -2.14
CA PHE A 276 -4.71 13.93 -1.31
C PHE A 276 -4.39 12.43 -1.40
N GLY A 277 -4.67 11.74 -0.28
CA GLY A 277 -4.19 10.41 0.11
C GLY A 277 -4.84 9.23 -0.63
N PRO A 278 -4.89 8.02 -0.02
CA PRO A 278 -5.07 6.79 -0.78
C PRO A 278 -6.48 6.72 -1.35
N HIS A 279 -6.58 6.70 -2.67
CA HIS A 279 -7.65 5.97 -3.31
C HIS A 279 -6.98 4.82 -4.06
N PRO A 280 -6.98 3.57 -3.53
CA PRO A 280 -6.72 2.42 -4.39
C PRO A 280 -7.68 2.53 -5.56
N THR A 281 -7.22 2.31 -6.78
CA THR A 281 -8.11 2.48 -7.93
C THR A 281 -9.35 1.59 -7.76
N PRO A 282 -10.51 2.00 -8.29
CA PRO A 282 -11.73 1.18 -8.26
C PRO A 282 -11.45 -0.28 -8.70
N ALA A 283 -10.52 -0.48 -9.65
CA ALA A 283 -10.07 -1.79 -10.12
C ALA A 283 -9.23 -2.62 -9.12
N ILE A 284 -8.43 -2.00 -8.24
CA ILE A 284 -7.68 -2.70 -7.18
C ILE A 284 -8.62 -3.13 -6.07
N PHE A 285 -9.49 -2.21 -5.63
CA PHE A 285 -10.54 -2.50 -4.66
C PHE A 285 -11.42 -3.66 -5.14
N ALA A 286 -11.86 -3.61 -6.40
CA ALA A 286 -12.65 -4.66 -7.01
C ALA A 286 -11.93 -6.01 -7.06
N ARG A 287 -10.68 -6.07 -7.53
CA ARG A 287 -9.92 -7.33 -7.57
C ARG A 287 -9.74 -7.95 -6.19
N LYS A 288 -9.39 -7.14 -5.18
CA LYS A 288 -9.24 -7.59 -3.79
C LYS A 288 -10.52 -8.24 -3.28
N TRP A 289 -11.65 -7.57 -3.46
CA TRP A 289 -12.91 -7.99 -2.84
C TRP A 289 -13.67 -9.03 -3.63
N MET A 290 -13.63 -8.99 -4.96
CA MET A 290 -14.22 -10.03 -5.81
C MET A 290 -13.62 -11.41 -5.49
N SER A 291 -12.30 -11.53 -5.33
CA SER A 291 -11.68 -12.83 -4.96
C SER A 291 -12.20 -13.43 -3.64
N LYS A 292 -12.73 -12.60 -2.74
CA LYS A 292 -13.26 -13.01 -1.43
C LYS A 292 -14.78 -13.16 -1.43
N LEU A 293 -15.48 -12.33 -2.20
CA LEU A 293 -16.94 -12.30 -2.32
C LEU A 293 -17.47 -13.32 -3.33
N GLU A 294 -16.71 -13.65 -4.38
CA GLU A 294 -17.15 -14.50 -5.49
C GLU A 294 -17.22 -16.00 -5.23
N PRO A 295 -16.38 -16.66 -4.40
CA PRO A 295 -16.47 -18.10 -4.26
C PRO A 295 -17.93 -18.49 -3.90
N PRO A 296 -18.66 -19.19 -4.80
CA PRO A 296 -19.98 -19.64 -4.45
C PRO A 296 -19.79 -20.62 -3.30
N PHE A 297 -20.61 -20.46 -2.25
CA PHE A 297 -20.74 -21.54 -1.29
C PHE A 297 -21.16 -22.77 -2.10
N LYS A 298 -20.40 -23.87 -1.98
CA LYS A 298 -20.64 -25.08 -2.78
C LYS A 298 -22.11 -25.48 -2.62
N GLU A 299 -22.81 -25.67 -3.75
CA GLU A 299 -24.12 -26.29 -3.74
C GLU A 299 -24.00 -27.64 -3.02
N GLN A 300 -24.81 -27.83 -1.99
CA GLN A 300 -24.99 -29.14 -1.37
C GLN A 300 -26.48 -29.45 -1.24
N ASP A 301 -26.79 -30.68 -1.60
CA ASP A 301 -28.14 -31.26 -1.63
C ASP A 301 -28.72 -31.54 -0.24
N SER A 302 -28.05 -31.14 0.85
CA SER A 302 -28.52 -31.37 2.23
C SER A 302 -28.31 -30.17 3.13
N TYR A 303 -29.37 -29.80 3.86
CA TYR A 303 -29.43 -28.70 4.82
C TYR A 303 -28.69 -29.07 6.11
N ASP A 304 -27.35 -28.98 6.13
CA ASP A 304 -26.63 -29.04 7.39
C ASP A 304 -26.78 -27.70 8.14
N SER A 305 -27.48 -27.75 9.28
CA SER A 305 -27.63 -26.63 10.22
C SER A 305 -26.31 -25.96 10.58
N SER A 306 -25.20 -26.70 10.57
CA SER A 306 -23.87 -26.18 10.85
C SER A 306 -23.38 -25.22 9.77
N GLU A 307 -23.66 -25.50 8.49
CA GLU A 307 -23.22 -24.69 7.36
C GLU A 307 -23.97 -23.36 7.25
N VAL A 308 -25.25 -23.34 7.61
CA VAL A 308 -26.06 -22.10 7.65
C VAL A 308 -25.49 -21.11 8.66
N THR A 309 -25.09 -21.58 9.86
CA THR A 309 -24.43 -20.72 10.85
C THR A 309 -23.07 -20.21 10.39
N ILE A 310 -22.31 -21.05 9.68
CA ILE A 310 -21.01 -20.65 9.11
C ILE A 310 -21.20 -19.59 8.02
N PHE A 311 -22.20 -19.76 7.14
CA PHE A 311 -22.53 -18.81 6.10
C PHE A 311 -22.89 -17.43 6.67
N CYS A 312 -23.83 -17.38 7.62
CA CYS A 312 -24.26 -16.13 8.24
C CYS A 312 -23.13 -15.42 8.98
N ASN A 313 -22.36 -16.14 9.79
CA ASN A 313 -21.26 -15.55 10.54
C ASN A 313 -20.14 -15.02 9.63
N ARG A 314 -19.74 -15.81 8.62
CA ARG A 314 -18.71 -15.37 7.64
C ARG A 314 -19.20 -14.22 6.77
N THR A 315 -20.46 -14.22 6.39
CA THR A 315 -21.04 -13.12 5.60
C THR A 315 -21.01 -11.81 6.39
N LEU A 316 -21.39 -11.86 7.66
CA LEU A 316 -21.32 -10.70 8.55
C LEU A 316 -19.88 -10.17 8.64
N ASP A 317 -18.91 -11.03 8.95
CA ASP A 317 -17.49 -10.64 9.02
C ASP A 317 -16.96 -10.04 7.71
N LEU A 318 -17.27 -10.71 6.61
CA LEU A 318 -16.75 -10.34 5.29
C LEU A 318 -17.30 -9.00 4.81
N VAL A 319 -18.60 -8.77 5.01
CA VAL A 319 -19.26 -7.54 4.59
C VAL A 319 -18.91 -6.37 5.52
N LEU A 320 -18.77 -6.59 6.83
CA LEU A 320 -18.29 -5.54 7.75
C LEU A 320 -16.87 -5.09 7.36
N ALA A 321 -15.98 -6.05 7.05
CA ALA A 321 -14.64 -5.73 6.58
C ALA A 321 -14.65 -5.03 5.21
N PHE A 322 -15.55 -5.44 4.30
CA PHE A 322 -15.75 -4.79 3.00
C PHE A 322 -16.21 -3.34 3.16
N ASN A 323 -17.22 -3.09 3.99
CA ASN A 323 -17.76 -1.76 4.24
C ASN A 323 -16.74 -0.85 4.94
N ALA A 324 -15.96 -1.38 5.88
CA ALA A 324 -14.89 -0.63 6.55
C ALA A 324 -13.79 -0.21 5.56
N ASP A 325 -13.36 -1.12 4.69
CA ASP A 325 -12.42 -0.81 3.61
C ASP A 325 -13.03 0.19 2.62
N ALA A 326 -14.29 0.01 2.21
CA ALA A 326 -14.96 0.91 1.29
C ALA A 326 -15.03 2.34 1.86
N ALA A 327 -15.43 2.47 3.13
CA ALA A 327 -15.50 3.75 3.83
C ALA A 327 -14.13 4.40 3.99
N ALA A 328 -13.10 3.64 4.37
CA ALA A 328 -11.73 4.14 4.50
C ALA A 328 -11.15 4.66 3.18
N LEU A 329 -11.65 4.16 2.06
CA LEU A 329 -11.16 4.46 0.71
C LEU A 329 -12.11 5.36 -0.10
N GLY A 330 -13.22 5.80 0.49
CA GLY A 330 -14.25 6.60 -0.19
C GLY A 330 -14.90 5.88 -1.37
N MET A 331 -14.95 4.54 -1.37
CA MET A 331 -15.52 3.74 -2.45
C MET A 331 -17.04 3.64 -2.31
N THR A 332 -17.76 3.85 -3.41
CA THR A 332 -19.20 3.65 -3.50
C THR A 332 -19.56 2.86 -4.74
N SER A 333 -20.80 2.36 -4.82
CA SER A 333 -21.32 1.71 -6.02
C SER A 333 -21.31 2.65 -7.24
N GLU A 334 -21.46 3.96 -7.05
CA GLU A 334 -21.45 4.98 -8.11
C GLU A 334 -20.06 5.21 -8.71
N ILE A 335 -19.01 5.09 -7.88
CA ILE A 335 -17.59 5.23 -8.29
C ILE A 335 -17.09 3.99 -9.07
N MET A 336 -17.89 2.92 -9.12
CA MET A 336 -17.59 1.65 -9.77
C MET A 336 -18.57 1.33 -10.93
N PRO A 337 -18.51 2.04 -12.09
CA PRO A 337 -19.42 1.78 -13.19
C PRO A 337 -19.22 0.39 -13.81
N PRO A 338 -20.27 -0.24 -14.37
CA PRO A 338 -20.20 -1.57 -14.97
C PRO A 338 -19.10 -1.72 -16.05
N GLU A 339 -18.78 -0.66 -16.79
CA GLU A 339 -17.71 -0.65 -17.80
C GLU A 339 -16.29 -0.82 -17.22
N HIS A 340 -16.00 -0.29 -16.03
CA HIS A 340 -14.70 -0.39 -15.37
C HIS A 340 -14.45 -1.80 -14.81
N ALA A 341 -15.54 -2.54 -14.61
CA ALA A 341 -15.54 -3.89 -14.11
C ALA A 341 -15.59 -4.96 -15.22
N ALA A 342 -15.63 -4.54 -16.49
CA ALA A 342 -15.87 -5.42 -17.65
C ALA A 342 -14.89 -6.61 -17.76
N ASN A 343 -13.66 -6.44 -17.26
CA ASN A 343 -12.56 -7.42 -17.33
C ASN A 343 -12.46 -8.33 -16.09
N LEU A 344 -13.38 -8.21 -15.12
CA LEU A 344 -13.41 -9.10 -13.96
C LEU A 344 -14.08 -10.44 -14.33
N PRO A 345 -13.60 -11.57 -13.77
CA PRO A 345 -14.27 -12.86 -13.92
C PRO A 345 -15.67 -12.81 -13.28
N GLY A 346 -16.59 -13.65 -13.75
CA GLY A 346 -17.92 -13.82 -13.14
C GLY A 346 -19.09 -13.04 -13.80
N PRO A 347 -20.34 -13.39 -13.44
CA PRO A 347 -21.56 -12.81 -14.00
C PRO A 347 -21.88 -11.42 -13.43
N MET A 348 -21.50 -11.18 -12.16
CA MET A 348 -21.60 -9.89 -11.50
C MET A 348 -20.23 -9.26 -11.49
N LYS A 349 -20.14 -8.02 -11.97
CA LYS A 349 -18.86 -7.35 -12.16
C LYS A 349 -18.59 -6.34 -11.04
N ASN A 350 -19.60 -5.93 -10.27
CA ASN A 350 -19.45 -4.96 -9.19
C ASN A 350 -19.43 -5.64 -7.80
N PRO A 351 -18.36 -5.49 -6.99
CA PRO A 351 -18.29 -6.10 -5.65
C PRO A 351 -19.37 -5.58 -4.68
N PHE A 352 -19.88 -4.36 -4.86
CA PHE A 352 -20.98 -3.83 -4.04
C PHE A 352 -22.29 -4.60 -4.29
N GLU A 353 -22.55 -5.01 -5.53
CA GLU A 353 -23.71 -5.84 -5.88
C GLU A 353 -23.59 -7.24 -5.26
N VAL A 354 -22.39 -7.83 -5.31
CA VAL A 354 -22.13 -9.15 -4.71
C VAL A 354 -22.25 -9.10 -3.19
N ALA A 355 -21.73 -8.05 -2.54
CA ALA A 355 -21.89 -7.82 -1.11
C ALA A 355 -23.38 -7.67 -0.74
N GLN A 356 -24.14 -6.89 -1.52
CA GLN A 356 -25.58 -6.70 -1.30
C GLN A 356 -26.36 -8.02 -1.40
N GLN A 357 -26.06 -8.88 -2.38
CA GLN A 357 -26.69 -10.20 -2.47
C GLN A 357 -26.42 -11.07 -1.23
N ARG A 358 -25.19 -11.03 -0.70
CA ARG A 358 -24.84 -11.76 0.52
C ARG A 358 -25.58 -11.22 1.74
N ILE A 359 -25.71 -9.89 1.88
CA ILE A 359 -26.50 -9.25 2.94
C ILE A 359 -27.94 -9.75 2.91
N ILE A 360 -28.58 -9.76 1.73
CA ILE A 360 -29.98 -10.19 1.59
C ILE A 360 -30.15 -11.66 2.00
N GLY A 361 -29.26 -12.54 1.55
CA GLY A 361 -29.29 -13.95 1.93
C GLY A 361 -29.13 -14.15 3.45
N ALA A 362 -28.17 -13.46 4.06
CA ALA A 362 -27.92 -13.53 5.49
C ALA A 362 -29.09 -12.96 6.31
N ASN A 363 -29.63 -11.79 5.93
CA ASN A 363 -30.75 -11.16 6.61
C ASN A 363 -31.99 -12.04 6.60
N THR A 364 -32.29 -12.71 5.48
CA THR A 364 -33.43 -13.61 5.37
C THR A 364 -33.34 -14.74 6.41
N ILE A 365 -32.16 -15.31 6.60
CA ILE A 365 -31.92 -16.37 7.58
C ILE A 365 -31.99 -15.83 9.00
N MET A 366 -31.29 -14.73 9.28
CA MET A 366 -31.22 -14.13 10.63
C MET A 366 -32.60 -13.67 11.13
N ILE A 367 -33.44 -13.10 10.25
CA ILE A 367 -34.82 -12.71 10.59
C ILE A 367 -35.66 -13.94 10.94
N ASN A 368 -35.50 -15.06 10.23
CA ASN A 368 -36.18 -16.30 10.57
C ASN A 368 -35.73 -16.86 11.92
N TRP A 369 -34.44 -16.76 12.26
CA TRP A 369 -33.95 -17.14 13.59
C TRP A 369 -34.56 -16.30 14.70
N ILE A 370 -34.68 -14.98 14.50
CA ILE A 370 -35.33 -14.09 15.48
C ILE A 370 -36.80 -14.50 15.67
N ARG A 371 -37.54 -14.71 14.59
CA ARG A 371 -38.95 -15.13 14.65
C ARG A 371 -39.14 -16.48 15.35
N LEU A 372 -38.28 -17.46 15.05
CA LEU A 372 -38.26 -18.75 15.74
C LEU A 372 -38.00 -18.56 17.25
N ARG A 373 -36.97 -17.77 17.60
CA ARG A 373 -36.63 -17.44 19.00
C ARG A 373 -37.79 -16.78 19.74
N ASP A 374 -38.54 -15.93 19.06
CA ASP A 374 -39.71 -15.22 19.60
C ASP A 374 -40.98 -16.10 19.66
N GLY A 375 -40.86 -17.38 19.27
CA GLY A 375 -41.88 -18.41 19.44
C GLY A 375 -42.72 -18.72 18.20
N GLU A 376 -42.41 -18.14 17.04
CA GLU A 376 -43.04 -18.54 15.79
C GLU A 376 -42.60 -19.94 15.34
N ILE A 377 -43.47 -20.62 14.60
CA ILE A 377 -43.19 -21.93 14.00
C ILE A 377 -42.89 -21.70 12.51
N ILE A 378 -41.69 -22.08 12.07
CA ILE A 378 -41.27 -21.93 10.66
C ILE A 378 -40.88 -23.31 10.14
N GLY A 379 -41.47 -23.72 9.01
CA GLY A 379 -41.17 -25.05 8.42
C GLY A 379 -41.58 -26.24 9.29
N GLY A 380 -42.43 -26.04 10.30
CA GLY A 380 -42.82 -27.07 11.27
C GLY A 380 -41.91 -27.17 12.49
N GLU A 381 -40.81 -26.40 12.54
CA GLU A 381 -39.86 -26.41 13.65
C GLU A 381 -40.18 -25.32 14.69
N ARG A 382 -39.96 -25.64 15.97
CA ARG A 382 -39.96 -24.67 17.08
C ARG A 382 -38.53 -24.46 17.55
N TRP A 383 -38.22 -23.25 17.99
CA TRP A 383 -36.91 -22.94 18.55
C TRP A 383 -36.50 -23.87 19.70
N GLN A 384 -37.41 -24.21 20.61
CA GLN A 384 -37.09 -25.05 21.75
C GLN A 384 -36.72 -26.50 21.37
N ASP A 385 -37.18 -26.96 20.20
CA ASP A 385 -36.96 -28.32 19.69
C ASP A 385 -35.64 -28.42 18.90
N MET A 386 -34.96 -27.30 18.66
CA MET A 386 -33.68 -27.27 17.95
C MET A 386 -32.51 -27.69 18.85
N ASP A 387 -31.50 -28.30 18.22
CA ASP A 387 -30.25 -28.70 18.88
C ASP A 387 -29.64 -27.56 19.71
N SER A 388 -29.18 -27.88 20.92
CA SER A 388 -28.67 -26.88 21.86
C SER A 388 -27.38 -26.23 21.38
N ALA A 389 -26.51 -26.96 20.67
CA ALA A 389 -25.28 -26.40 20.14
C ALA A 389 -25.56 -25.47 18.94
N TYR A 390 -26.54 -25.83 18.10
CA TYR A 390 -27.04 -24.95 17.04
C TYR A 390 -27.63 -23.65 17.60
N ARG A 391 -28.54 -23.74 18.59
CA ARG A 391 -29.10 -22.56 19.26
C ARG A 391 -28.04 -21.64 19.85
N THR A 392 -27.01 -22.21 20.45
CA THR A 392 -25.89 -21.45 21.02
C THR A 392 -25.14 -20.67 19.94
N LYS A 393 -24.83 -21.30 18.80
CA LYS A 393 -24.19 -20.63 17.66
C LYS A 393 -25.06 -19.52 17.07
N VAL A 394 -26.36 -19.79 16.88
CA VAL A 394 -27.32 -18.81 16.38
C VAL A 394 -27.40 -17.60 17.31
N ASN A 395 -27.53 -17.81 18.63
CA ASN A 395 -27.56 -16.70 19.59
C ASN A 395 -26.29 -15.86 19.57
N ALA A 396 -25.11 -16.49 19.44
CA ALA A 396 -23.84 -15.76 19.33
C ALA A 396 -23.78 -14.90 18.06
N ILE A 397 -24.31 -15.40 16.93
CA ILE A 397 -24.39 -14.62 15.69
C ILE A 397 -25.38 -13.47 15.82
N LEU A 398 -26.56 -13.71 16.38
CA LEU A 398 -27.57 -12.66 16.58
C LEU A 398 -27.07 -11.56 17.51
N LEU A 399 -26.34 -11.90 18.59
CA LEU A 399 -25.71 -10.90 19.45
C LEU A 399 -24.73 -10.01 18.67
N LYS A 400 -23.88 -10.62 17.83
CA LYS A 400 -22.93 -9.90 16.98
C LYS A 400 -23.63 -9.04 15.92
N VAL A 401 -24.79 -9.47 15.43
CA VAL A 401 -25.64 -8.66 14.53
C VAL A 401 -26.24 -7.48 15.28
N ASP A 402 -26.77 -7.69 16.48
CA ASP A 402 -27.33 -6.61 17.32
C ASP A 402 -26.25 -5.55 17.60
N GLU A 403 -25.03 -5.96 17.99
CA GLU A 403 -23.88 -5.06 18.16
C GLU A 403 -23.54 -4.27 16.88
N ALA A 404 -23.57 -4.92 15.72
CA ALA A 404 -23.30 -4.27 14.44
C ALA A 404 -24.43 -3.31 14.01
N VAL A 405 -25.69 -3.62 14.33
CA VAL A 405 -26.85 -2.76 14.09
C VAL A 405 -26.80 -1.53 14.99
N ASP A 406 -26.51 -1.71 16.27
CA ASP A 406 -26.37 -0.61 17.24
C ASP A 406 -25.21 0.33 16.86
N ALA A 407 -24.13 -0.21 16.30
CA ALA A 407 -23.01 0.57 15.76
C ALA A 407 -23.31 1.22 14.40
N GLY A 408 -24.47 0.96 13.79
CA GLY A 408 -24.85 1.48 12.47
C GLY A 408 -24.07 0.85 11.30
N LEU A 409 -23.41 -0.28 11.51
CA LEU A 409 -22.57 -0.97 10.53
C LEU A 409 -23.33 -2.04 9.74
N TRP A 410 -24.52 -2.43 10.20
CA TRP A 410 -25.39 -3.41 9.56
C TRP A 410 -26.84 -2.95 9.57
N LYS A 411 -27.60 -3.30 8.52
CA LYS A 411 -29.04 -3.06 8.46
C LYS A 411 -29.77 -4.39 8.33
N LEU A 412 -30.50 -4.77 9.36
CA LEU A 412 -31.28 -6.01 9.38
C LEU A 412 -32.68 -5.77 8.78
N GLU A 413 -32.76 -5.74 7.46
CA GLU A 413 -34.00 -5.53 6.71
C GLU A 413 -34.10 -6.45 5.49
N LEU A 414 -35.33 -6.68 5.04
CA LEU A 414 -35.63 -7.39 3.79
C LEU A 414 -35.84 -6.35 2.67
N ASP A 415 -34.94 -6.32 1.68
CA ASP A 415 -35.12 -5.49 0.48
C ASP A 415 -36.11 -6.16 -0.49
N GLN A 416 -37.38 -5.76 -0.41
CA GLN A 416 -38.43 -6.35 -1.24
C GLN A 416 -38.29 -6.01 -2.74
N GLY A 417 -37.69 -4.87 -3.08
CA GLY A 417 -37.54 -4.43 -4.48
C GLY A 417 -36.52 -5.26 -5.24
N PHE A 418 -35.35 -5.50 -4.63
CA PHE A 418 -34.29 -6.31 -5.21
C PHE A 418 -34.71 -7.79 -5.38
N VAL A 419 -35.42 -8.33 -4.38
CA VAL A 419 -35.95 -9.70 -4.42
C VAL A 419 -36.94 -9.89 -5.58
N GLN A 420 -37.78 -8.89 -5.84
CA GLN A 420 -38.75 -8.92 -6.93
C GLN A 420 -38.09 -8.77 -8.31
N GLN A 421 -37.03 -7.96 -8.41
CA GLN A 421 -36.25 -7.75 -9.64
C GLN A 421 -35.46 -9.01 -10.06
N MET A 422 -34.90 -9.74 -9.09
CA MET A 422 -34.26 -11.05 -9.31
C MET A 422 -35.23 -12.09 -9.88
N MET A 423 -36.49 -12.09 -9.44
CA MET A 423 -37.50 -13.02 -9.95
C MET A 423 -38.03 -12.66 -11.35
N MET A 424 -38.00 -11.38 -11.74
CA MET A 424 -38.44 -10.97 -13.08
C MET A 424 -37.43 -11.27 -14.20
N HIS A 425 -36.14 -11.39 -13.90
CA HIS A 425 -35.07 -11.65 -14.87
C HIS A 425 -34.78 -13.15 -15.10
N ALA A 426 -35.63 -14.07 -14.63
CA ALA A 426 -35.49 -15.52 -14.82
C ALA A 426 -36.72 -16.15 -15.50
N PRO A 427 -36.92 -16.00 -16.82
CA PRO A 427 -38.14 -16.45 -17.50
C PRO A 427 -38.15 -17.92 -17.95
N SER A 428 -37.09 -18.71 -17.76
CA SER A 428 -37.03 -20.10 -18.22
C SER A 428 -36.36 -21.03 -17.19
N VAL A 429 -37.16 -21.50 -16.24
CA VAL A 429 -36.76 -22.42 -15.18
C VAL A 429 -36.73 -23.85 -15.72
N GLN A 430 -35.64 -24.22 -16.39
CA GLN A 430 -35.20 -25.63 -16.47
C GLN A 430 -33.69 -25.83 -16.25
N ASN A 431 -32.89 -24.76 -16.07
CA ASN A 431 -31.44 -24.88 -15.81
C ASN A 431 -30.96 -23.92 -14.72
N VAL A 432 -31.69 -23.81 -13.61
CA VAL A 432 -31.25 -23.08 -12.41
C VAL A 432 -30.52 -24.05 -11.46
N ASN A 433 -29.43 -24.65 -11.95
CA ASN A 433 -28.44 -25.40 -11.17
C ASN A 433 -27.10 -24.66 -11.13
N ASN A 434 -27.10 -23.33 -11.26
CA ASN A 434 -25.89 -22.53 -11.14
C ASN A 434 -26.27 -21.12 -10.65
N MET A 435 -25.79 -20.77 -9.45
CA MET A 435 -25.90 -19.48 -8.73
C MET A 435 -27.05 -19.37 -7.72
N GLY A 436 -26.74 -18.73 -6.59
CA GLY A 436 -27.49 -18.62 -5.33
C GLY A 436 -28.91 -18.05 -5.37
N VAL A 437 -29.55 -18.02 -6.53
CA VAL A 437 -30.98 -17.77 -6.75
C VAL A 437 -31.83 -18.89 -6.11
N SER A 438 -31.33 -20.13 -6.02
CA SER A 438 -32.04 -21.27 -5.41
C SER A 438 -32.36 -21.06 -3.91
N ILE A 439 -31.45 -20.45 -3.14
CA ILE A 439 -31.61 -20.25 -1.69
C ILE A 439 -32.64 -19.15 -1.42
N ALA A 440 -32.52 -18.01 -2.11
CA ALA A 440 -33.46 -16.90 -1.99
C ALA A 440 -34.85 -17.27 -2.55
N ALA A 441 -34.93 -17.98 -3.69
CA ALA A 441 -36.21 -18.39 -4.28
C ALA A 441 -36.94 -19.47 -3.47
N ARG A 442 -36.23 -20.45 -2.89
CA ARG A 442 -36.85 -21.46 -2.00
C ARG A 442 -37.31 -20.85 -0.67
N GLN A 443 -36.52 -19.95 -0.07
CA GLN A 443 -36.93 -19.25 1.15
C GLN A 443 -38.02 -18.19 0.90
N TYR A 444 -38.02 -17.56 -0.28
CA TYR A 444 -39.09 -16.66 -0.72
C TYR A 444 -40.39 -17.41 -0.99
N ALA A 445 -40.35 -18.61 -1.58
CA ALA A 445 -41.53 -19.46 -1.74
C ALA A 445 -42.13 -19.86 -0.38
N ILE A 446 -41.28 -20.19 0.61
CA ILE A 446 -41.70 -20.46 2.00
C ILE A 446 -42.29 -19.20 2.67
N ALA A 447 -41.68 -18.03 2.46
CA ALA A 447 -42.19 -16.75 2.97
C ALA A 447 -43.51 -16.32 2.30
N ASN A 448 -43.70 -16.61 1.02
CA ASN A 448 -44.92 -16.28 0.27
C ASN A 448 -46.08 -17.24 0.54
N ASP A 449 -45.82 -18.53 0.74
CA ASP A 449 -46.86 -19.50 1.16
C ASP A 449 -47.38 -19.19 2.58
N LEU A 450 -46.53 -18.65 3.45
CA LEU A 450 -46.93 -18.15 4.78
C LEU A 450 -47.63 -16.78 4.73
N ALA A 451 -47.34 -15.93 3.75
CA ALA A 451 -48.07 -14.66 3.55
C ALA A 451 -49.50 -14.89 3.03
N LYS A 452 -49.70 -15.92 2.19
CA LYS A 452 -51.04 -16.36 1.75
C LYS A 452 -51.87 -17.02 2.86
N SER A 453 -51.23 -17.65 3.85
CA SER A 453 -51.99 -18.20 5.00
C SER A 453 -52.47 -17.11 5.97
N LYS A 454 -51.77 -15.96 6.06
CA LYS A 454 -52.18 -14.79 6.87
C LYS A 454 -53.28 -13.93 6.23
N SER A 455 -53.51 -13.99 4.91
CA SER A 455 -54.66 -13.30 4.29
C SER A 455 -56.01 -13.96 4.62
N ASN A 456 -56.01 -15.23 5.05
CA ASN A 456 -57.20 -15.91 5.57
C ASN A 456 -57.44 -15.72 7.07
N CYS A 457 -56.57 -15.01 7.79
CA CYS A 457 -56.67 -14.83 9.24
C CYS A 457 -56.85 -13.35 9.67
N LYS A 458 -57.09 -12.43 8.74
CA LYS A 458 -57.51 -11.04 9.03
C LYS A 458 -59.04 -10.93 9.12
N THR A 459 -59.65 -11.73 9.97
CA THR A 459 -60.97 -11.48 10.52
C THR A 459 -61.00 -11.94 11.97
N LYS A 460 -60.23 -11.26 12.85
CA LYS A 460 -60.60 -11.00 14.25
C LYS A 460 -59.52 -10.22 15.01
N SER A 461 -60.02 -9.41 15.93
CA SER A 461 -59.35 -8.68 17.01
C SER A 461 -58.34 -7.60 16.63
N GLY A 462 -58.83 -6.38 16.51
CA GLY A 462 -58.12 -5.23 17.08
C GLY A 462 -58.37 -5.19 18.59
N GLU A 463 -57.34 -4.85 19.36
CA GLU A 463 -57.44 -3.97 20.53
C GLU A 463 -56.05 -3.66 21.10
N ALA A 464 -55.80 -2.36 21.20
CA ALA A 464 -54.92 -1.60 22.09
C ALA A 464 -53.77 -2.30 22.86
N ARG A 465 -52.60 -1.66 22.84
CA ARG A 465 -52.07 -0.97 24.04
C ARG A 465 -51.05 0.11 23.72
N LYS A 466 -51.33 1.30 24.27
CA LYS A 466 -50.49 2.49 24.37
C LYS A 466 -49.45 2.30 25.49
N GLY A 467 -48.25 2.84 25.33
CA GLY A 467 -47.24 2.94 26.38
C GLY A 467 -45.93 3.57 25.90
N VAL A 468 -45.85 4.90 25.96
CA VAL A 468 -44.68 5.80 25.75
C VAL A 468 -43.95 5.90 27.12
N PRO A 469 -42.62 6.18 27.30
CA PRO A 469 -41.83 7.23 26.62
C PRO A 469 -40.32 7.03 26.34
N LYS A 470 -39.91 7.53 25.16
CA LYS A 470 -38.87 8.55 24.87
C LYS A 470 -37.74 8.89 25.89
N TRP A 471 -36.50 8.75 25.38
CA TRP A 471 -35.20 9.41 25.65
C TRP A 471 -34.41 9.03 26.93
N PHE A 472 -33.25 8.39 26.75
CA PHE A 472 -31.94 9.05 26.63
C PHE A 472 -31.01 8.24 25.73
#